data_AF-Q0UQM4-F1
#
_entry.id   AF-Q0UQM4-F1
#
_cell.length_a   1.000
_cell.length_b   1.000
_cell.length_c   1.000
_cell.angle_alpha   90.00
_cell.angle_beta   90.00
_cell.angle_gamma   90.00
#
_symmetry.space_group_name_H-M   'P 1'
#
loop_
_entity.id
_entity.type
_entity.pdbx_description
1 polymer ?
#
loop_
_entity_poly.entity_id
_entity_poly.type
_entity_poly.pdbx_seq_one_letter_code
_entity_poly.pdbx_strand_id
1 'polypeptide(L)'
;MPTSLVLKNNQAMINAIRQTGAQQLILVPGNGFTGAHRWLNSTCGDASLECKPNSEVLAAITDPLDNFAFDMHLYFDNDTSGTHEECTLAAPTNLLPVTTWLQENNYTAFLSEFGAGANPTCFKTLNNTITHLEDSGVFIGWTYWSAGPLWGEYFLSVEPGVGPQSSSTWPEILEPHYEWEKQAE
;
A
#
# COMPACT_ATOMS: atom_id res chain seq x y z
N MET A 1 -6.51 11.67 -13.96
CA MET A 1 -7.15 12.96 -13.60
C MET A 1 -6.13 13.82 -12.87
N PRO A 2 -6.31 15.15 -12.76
CA PRO A 2 -5.37 15.99 -12.02
C PRO A 2 -5.24 15.54 -10.57
N THR A 3 -4.01 15.46 -10.06
CA THR A 3 -3.77 15.08 -8.65
C THR A 3 -4.40 16.09 -7.68
N SER A 4 -4.58 17.34 -8.11
CA SER A 4 -5.32 18.37 -7.35
C SER A 4 -6.80 18.02 -7.11
N LEU A 5 -7.42 17.25 -8.01
CA LEU A 5 -8.78 16.76 -7.82
C LEU A 5 -8.83 15.66 -6.75
N VAL A 6 -7.82 14.79 -6.69
CA VAL A 6 -7.67 13.79 -5.61
C VAL A 6 -7.58 14.49 -4.26
N LEU A 7 -6.69 15.48 -4.13
CA LEU A 7 -6.56 16.30 -2.92
C LEU A 7 -7.89 16.90 -2.50
N LYS A 8 -8.59 17.56 -3.43
CA LYS A 8 -9.87 18.22 -3.13
C LYS A 8 -10.91 17.23 -2.61
N ASN A 9 -11.02 16.06 -3.22
CA ASN A 9 -12.00 15.05 -2.84
C ASN A 9 -11.64 14.40 -1.51
N ASN A 10 -10.37 14.06 -1.29
CA ASN A 10 -9.89 13.51 -0.01
C ASN A 10 -10.11 14.51 1.14
N GLN A 11 -9.75 15.78 0.94
CA GLN A 11 -9.96 16.81 1.97
C GLN A 11 -11.44 17.01 2.29
N ALA A 12 -12.31 16.98 1.28
CA ALA A 12 -13.75 17.07 1.49
C ALA A 12 -14.28 15.87 2.30
N MET A 13 -13.78 14.66 2.03
CA MET A 13 -14.12 13.44 2.76
C MET A 13 -13.65 13.51 4.22
N ILE A 14 -12.40 13.89 4.48
CA ILE A 14 -11.88 14.08 5.84
C ILE A 14 -12.74 15.08 6.60
N ASN A 15 -13.02 16.25 6.01
CA ASN A 15 -13.85 17.26 6.64
C ASN A 15 -15.25 16.73 6.99
N ALA A 16 -15.88 15.98 6.08
CA ALA A 16 -17.20 15.41 6.30
C ALA A 16 -17.20 14.35 7.41
N ILE A 17 -16.19 13.46 7.45
CA ILE A 17 -16.03 12.47 8.53
C ILE A 17 -15.85 13.18 9.87
N ARG A 18 -14.95 14.17 9.95
CA ARG A 18 -14.68 14.88 11.20
C ARG A 18 -15.87 15.69 11.69
N GLN A 19 -16.71 16.22 10.79
CA GLN A 19 -17.98 16.88 11.16
C GLN A 19 -18.97 15.96 11.88
N THR A 20 -18.88 14.63 11.72
CA THR A 20 -19.73 13.70 12.47
C THR A 20 -19.23 13.43 13.90
N GLY A 21 -18.05 13.95 14.27
CA GLY A 21 -17.36 13.63 15.53
C GLY A 21 -16.58 12.30 15.49
N ALA A 22 -16.41 11.70 14.31
CA ALA A 22 -15.63 10.49 14.12
C ALA A 22 -14.13 10.74 14.37
N GLN A 23 -13.50 9.89 15.20
CA GLN A 23 -12.10 10.01 15.63
C GLN A 23 -11.18 8.93 15.04
N GLN A 24 -11.73 8.01 14.25
CA GLN A 24 -11.02 6.89 13.63
C GLN A 24 -9.87 7.37 12.73
N LEU A 25 -8.85 6.53 12.58
CA LEU A 25 -7.81 6.71 11.58
C LEU A 25 -8.46 6.78 10.19
N ILE A 26 -7.97 7.70 9.34
CA ILE A 26 -8.37 7.81 7.94
C ILE A 26 -7.18 7.41 7.07
N LEU A 27 -7.38 6.41 6.20
CA LEU A 27 -6.41 6.07 5.15
C LEU A 27 -6.70 6.92 3.91
N VAL A 28 -5.70 7.68 3.45
CA VAL A 28 -5.86 8.70 2.40
C VAL A 28 -5.14 8.26 1.12
N PRO A 29 -5.87 7.83 0.07
CA PRO A 29 -5.25 7.34 -1.16
C PRO A 29 -4.77 8.46 -2.07
N GLY A 30 -3.76 8.14 -2.87
CA GLY A 30 -3.19 8.95 -3.93
C GLY A 30 -3.81 8.74 -5.31
N ASN A 31 -3.29 9.51 -6.28
CA ASN A 31 -3.55 9.32 -7.69
C ASN A 31 -2.70 8.16 -8.25
N GLY A 32 -3.03 7.68 -9.45
CA GLY A 32 -2.25 6.63 -10.13
C GLY A 32 -2.24 5.30 -9.38
N PHE A 33 -3.44 4.81 -9.03
CA PHE A 33 -3.63 3.57 -8.26
C PHE A 33 -2.94 3.56 -6.89
N THR A 34 -2.69 4.76 -6.35
CA THR A 34 -2.01 4.97 -5.06
C THR A 34 -0.69 4.20 -4.91
N GLY A 35 0.02 3.99 -6.03
CA GLY A 35 1.22 3.16 -6.06
C GLY A 35 2.37 3.76 -5.25
N ALA A 36 2.84 3.03 -4.22
CA ALA A 36 3.94 3.45 -3.36
C ALA A 36 5.22 3.74 -4.17
N HIS A 37 5.52 2.87 -5.14
CA HIS A 37 6.69 2.94 -6.03
C HIS A 37 6.70 4.18 -6.95
N ARG A 38 5.57 4.88 -7.08
CA ARG A 38 5.39 6.08 -7.93
C ARG A 38 5.01 7.31 -7.13
N TRP A 39 5.00 7.26 -5.80
CA TRP A 39 4.49 8.35 -4.97
C TRP A 39 5.16 9.70 -5.25
N LEU A 40 6.45 9.67 -5.59
CA LEU A 40 7.29 10.83 -5.90
C LEU A 40 7.40 11.14 -7.40
N ASN A 41 6.67 10.43 -8.26
CA ASN A 41 6.73 10.54 -9.72
C ASN A 41 5.38 10.93 -10.31
N SER A 42 5.38 11.32 -11.59
CA SER A 42 4.12 11.54 -12.32
C SER A 42 3.24 10.29 -12.25
N THR A 43 1.96 10.48 -11.87
CA THR A 43 1.02 9.40 -11.59
C THR A 43 0.25 8.92 -12.82
N CYS A 44 0.44 9.58 -13.96
CA CYS A 44 -0.04 9.10 -15.26
C CYS A 44 0.89 9.54 -16.40
N GLY A 45 0.77 8.88 -17.55
CA GLY A 45 1.60 9.16 -18.74
C GLY A 45 1.05 10.27 -19.64
N ASP A 46 -0.22 10.66 -19.49
CA ASP A 46 -0.82 11.72 -20.27
C ASP A 46 -0.51 13.09 -19.65
N ALA A 47 0.40 13.82 -20.28
CA ALA A 47 0.83 15.14 -19.83
C ALA A 47 -0.31 16.19 -19.79
N SER A 48 -1.43 15.96 -20.49
CA SER A 48 -2.60 16.85 -20.45
C SER A 48 -3.43 16.73 -19.17
N LEU A 49 -3.26 15.64 -18.42
CA LEU A 49 -4.08 15.34 -17.24
C LEU A 49 -3.52 15.91 -15.93
N GLU A 50 -2.40 16.67 -15.97
CA GLU A 50 -1.78 17.31 -14.80
C GLU A 50 -1.55 16.35 -13.61
N CYS A 51 -1.11 15.12 -13.90
CA CYS A 51 -0.85 14.07 -12.92
C CYS A 51 0.46 14.28 -12.14
N LYS A 52 0.55 15.36 -11.36
CA LYS A 52 1.71 15.65 -10.50
C LYS A 52 1.98 14.52 -9.49
N PRO A 53 3.22 14.40 -8.98
CA PRO A 53 3.53 13.51 -7.87
C PRO A 53 2.56 13.66 -6.71
N ASN A 54 2.18 12.53 -6.11
CA ASN A 54 1.34 12.54 -4.91
C ASN A 54 2.05 13.28 -3.77
N SER A 55 3.36 13.09 -3.62
CA SER A 55 4.19 13.76 -2.62
C SER A 55 4.14 15.29 -2.69
N GLU A 56 3.97 15.88 -3.87
CA GLU A 56 3.91 17.33 -4.05
C GLU A 56 2.53 17.91 -3.71
N VAL A 57 1.47 17.16 -4.02
CA VAL A 57 0.10 17.68 -3.96
C VAL A 57 -0.62 17.25 -2.68
N LEU A 58 -0.45 16.00 -2.25
CA LEU A 58 -1.15 15.47 -1.08
C LEU A 58 -0.51 15.86 0.24
N ALA A 59 0.70 16.43 0.25
CA ALA A 59 1.26 17.09 1.42
C ALA A 59 0.39 18.25 1.96
N ALA A 60 -0.56 18.73 1.16
CA ALA A 60 -1.53 19.75 1.57
C ALA A 60 -2.76 19.20 2.30
N ILE A 61 -2.88 17.87 2.49
CA ILE A 61 -3.94 17.27 3.32
C ILE A 61 -3.79 17.73 4.75
N THR A 62 -4.93 18.04 5.37
CA THR A 62 -5.02 18.39 6.79
C THR A 62 -6.16 17.62 7.43
N ASP A 63 -5.93 17.13 8.65
CA ASP A 63 -6.95 16.56 9.51
C ASP A 63 -6.94 17.31 10.84
N PRO A 64 -8.07 17.88 11.31
CA PRO A 64 -8.12 18.55 12.62
C PRO A 64 -7.73 17.65 13.81
N LEU A 65 -7.76 16.33 13.65
CA LEU A 65 -7.32 15.37 14.66
C LEU A 65 -5.91 14.83 14.44
N ASP A 66 -5.25 15.21 13.34
CA ASP A 66 -3.94 14.69 12.94
C ASP A 66 -3.89 13.14 12.97
N ASN A 67 -4.99 12.49 12.58
CA ASN A 67 -5.16 11.05 12.67
C ASN A 67 -5.46 10.44 11.29
N PHE A 68 -4.47 10.53 10.41
CA PHE A 68 -4.49 9.95 9.08
C PHE A 68 -3.15 9.29 8.73
N ALA A 69 -3.19 8.37 7.78
CA ALA A 69 -2.01 7.82 7.12
C ALA A 69 -2.26 7.79 5.61
N PHE A 70 -1.20 7.87 4.81
CA PHE A 70 -1.33 7.69 3.36
C PHE A 70 -1.60 6.22 3.03
N ASP A 71 -2.65 5.99 2.26
CA ASP A 71 -3.02 4.66 1.77
C ASP A 71 -2.21 4.34 0.51
N MET A 72 -1.47 3.23 0.47
CA MET A 72 -0.60 2.90 -0.66
C MET A 72 -0.72 1.45 -1.09
N HIS A 73 -0.54 1.22 -2.39
CA HIS A 73 -0.56 -0.12 -3.01
C HIS A 73 0.82 -0.46 -3.63
N LEU A 74 1.15 -1.74 -3.70
CA LEU A 74 2.37 -2.22 -4.35
C LEU A 74 2.23 -3.63 -4.93
N TYR A 75 2.53 -3.78 -6.22
CA TYR A 75 2.71 -5.08 -6.87
C TYR A 75 4.08 -5.14 -7.56
N PHE A 76 4.52 -6.36 -7.89
CA PHE A 76 5.91 -6.65 -8.24
C PHE A 76 6.07 -7.21 -9.67
N ASP A 77 4.96 -7.38 -10.37
CA ASP A 77 4.96 -7.71 -11.79
C ASP A 77 5.44 -6.54 -12.64
N ASN A 78 5.72 -6.81 -13.91
CA ASN A 78 6.42 -5.91 -14.83
C ASN A 78 5.80 -4.53 -14.98
N ASP A 79 4.49 -4.41 -14.79
CA ASP A 79 3.72 -3.17 -14.90
C ASP A 79 3.09 -2.74 -13.57
N THR A 80 3.44 -3.40 -12.46
CA THR A 80 2.95 -3.11 -11.10
C THR A 80 1.42 -3.21 -10.94
N SER A 81 0.75 -3.98 -11.79
CA SER A 81 -0.71 -4.11 -11.79
C SER A 81 -1.25 -5.23 -10.89
N GLY A 82 -0.40 -6.19 -10.50
CA GLY A 82 -0.83 -7.36 -9.74
C GLY A 82 -1.60 -8.38 -10.58
N THR A 83 -1.36 -8.40 -11.89
CA THR A 83 -2.08 -9.28 -12.83
C THR A 83 -1.23 -10.43 -13.39
N HIS A 84 0.06 -10.44 -13.08
CA HIS A 84 0.98 -11.51 -13.49
C HIS A 84 1.63 -12.19 -12.28
N GLU A 85 1.88 -13.49 -12.40
CA GLU A 85 2.46 -14.31 -11.31
C GLU A 85 3.95 -14.03 -11.05
N GLU A 86 4.65 -13.42 -12.00
CA GLU A 86 6.08 -13.20 -11.93
C GLU A 86 6.44 -11.93 -11.16
N CYS A 87 7.43 -12.03 -10.28
CA CYS A 87 8.01 -10.87 -9.62
C CYS A 87 9.27 -10.43 -10.36
N THR A 88 9.17 -9.31 -11.08
CA THR A 88 10.25 -8.77 -11.91
C THR A 88 10.86 -7.49 -11.35
N LEU A 89 10.17 -6.86 -10.39
CA LEU A 89 10.62 -5.65 -9.71
C LEU A 89 11.11 -5.97 -8.30
N ALA A 90 12.26 -5.38 -7.94
CA ALA A 90 12.91 -5.66 -6.67
C ALA A 90 12.31 -4.84 -5.52
N ALA A 91 12.02 -5.52 -4.41
CA ALA A 91 11.77 -4.94 -3.10
C ALA A 91 12.95 -5.22 -2.15
N PRO A 92 13.28 -4.29 -1.22
CA PRO A 92 12.52 -3.08 -0.88
C PRO A 92 12.97 -1.81 -1.61
N THR A 93 13.87 -1.89 -2.59
CA THR A 93 14.44 -0.71 -3.27
C THR A 93 13.39 0.23 -3.87
N ASN A 94 12.27 -0.33 -4.35
CA ASN A 94 11.12 0.42 -4.87
C ASN A 94 10.33 1.21 -3.81
N LEU A 95 10.51 0.91 -2.52
CA LEU A 95 9.88 1.59 -1.39
C LEU A 95 10.78 2.63 -0.73
N LEU A 96 12.10 2.59 -0.95
CA LEU A 96 13.04 3.50 -0.29
C LEU A 96 12.70 4.99 -0.53
N PRO A 97 12.40 5.45 -1.76
CA PRO A 97 12.13 6.87 -1.98
C PRO A 97 10.91 7.39 -1.20
N VAL A 98 9.82 6.61 -1.17
CA VAL A 98 8.62 7.00 -0.43
C VAL A 98 8.83 6.89 1.09
N THR A 99 9.59 5.89 1.54
CA THR A 99 9.95 5.75 2.95
C THR A 99 10.73 6.97 3.45
N THR A 100 11.75 7.40 2.71
CA THR A 100 12.51 8.62 3.04
C THR A 100 11.61 9.84 3.05
N TRP A 101 10.73 10.00 2.06
CA TRP A 101 9.80 11.12 2.03
C TRP A 101 8.85 11.16 3.24
N LEU A 102 8.31 10.01 3.64
CA LEU A 102 7.47 9.89 4.84
C LEU A 102 8.24 10.31 6.10
N GLN A 103 9.47 9.82 6.27
CA GLN A 103 10.34 10.14 7.41
C GLN A 103 10.69 11.63 7.46
N GLU A 104 11.09 12.23 6.33
CA GLU A 104 11.49 13.64 6.27
C GLU A 104 10.35 14.62 6.53
N ASN A 105 9.10 14.19 6.27
CA ASN A 105 7.91 15.03 6.39
C ASN A 105 7.01 14.64 7.57
N ASN A 106 7.47 13.73 8.45
CA ASN A 106 6.71 13.21 9.59
C ASN A 106 5.31 12.67 9.21
N TYR A 107 5.21 11.98 8.08
CA TYR A 107 3.99 11.30 7.68
C TYR A 107 4.09 9.80 7.94
N THR A 108 2.93 9.17 8.10
CA THR A 108 2.79 7.72 8.14
C THR A 108 2.05 7.20 6.91
N ALA A 109 2.23 5.92 6.60
CA ALA A 109 1.54 5.24 5.51
C ALA A 109 1.04 3.86 5.94
N PHE A 110 0.03 3.35 5.24
CA PHE A 110 -0.47 1.99 5.37
C PHE A 110 -0.39 1.33 3.99
N LEU A 111 0.24 0.16 3.88
CA LEU A 111 0.30 -0.57 2.61
C LEU A 111 -0.92 -1.50 2.49
N SER A 112 -2.05 -0.96 2.01
CA SER A 112 -3.34 -1.65 2.06
C SER A 112 -3.52 -2.74 1.02
N GLU A 113 -2.72 -2.72 -0.06
CA GLU A 113 -2.73 -3.79 -1.04
C GLU A 113 -1.32 -4.11 -1.52
N PHE A 114 -0.97 -5.39 -1.39
CA PHE A 114 0.16 -5.99 -2.09
C PHE A 114 -0.06 -7.49 -2.24
N GLY A 115 0.51 -8.06 -3.29
CA GLY A 115 0.42 -9.48 -3.56
C GLY A 115 1.40 -9.91 -4.65
N ALA A 116 1.70 -11.21 -4.68
CA ALA A 116 2.68 -11.78 -5.59
C ALA A 116 2.39 -13.27 -5.85
N GLY A 117 2.87 -13.82 -6.97
CA GLY A 117 2.71 -15.24 -7.28
C GLY A 117 3.45 -16.18 -6.32
N ALA A 118 3.09 -17.47 -6.34
CA ALA A 118 3.65 -18.48 -5.44
C ALA A 118 4.93 -19.12 -6.01
N ASN A 119 6.02 -18.35 -6.01
CA ASN A 119 7.33 -18.82 -6.47
C ASN A 119 8.49 -18.24 -5.61
N PRO A 120 9.70 -18.84 -5.64
CA PRO A 120 10.81 -18.43 -4.77
C PRO A 120 11.21 -16.96 -4.88
N THR A 121 11.15 -16.38 -6.09
CA THR A 121 11.46 -14.97 -6.30
C THR A 121 10.42 -14.10 -5.60
N CYS A 122 9.14 -14.41 -5.79
CA CYS A 122 8.05 -13.67 -5.17
C CYS A 122 8.01 -13.80 -3.66
N PHE A 123 8.26 -14.98 -3.10
CA PHE A 123 8.36 -15.18 -1.64
C PHE A 123 9.45 -14.31 -1.03
N LYS A 124 10.64 -14.29 -1.65
CA LYS A 124 11.72 -13.41 -1.21
C LYS A 124 11.32 -11.93 -1.31
N THR A 125 10.66 -11.54 -2.40
CA THR A 125 10.18 -10.17 -2.60
C THR A 125 9.15 -9.76 -1.54
N LEU A 126 8.15 -10.60 -1.25
CA LEU A 126 7.15 -10.35 -0.22
C LEU A 126 7.79 -10.21 1.17
N ASN A 127 8.65 -11.16 1.57
CA ASN A 127 9.34 -11.11 2.86
C ASN A 127 10.18 -9.84 2.99
N ASN A 128 10.95 -9.48 1.95
CA ASN A 128 11.74 -8.25 1.94
C ASN A 128 10.87 -6.98 2.05
N THR A 129 9.71 -6.96 1.40
CA THR A 129 8.74 -5.87 1.52
C THR A 129 8.27 -5.76 2.96
N ILE A 130 7.73 -6.83 3.53
CA ILE A 130 7.11 -6.79 4.86
C ILE A 130 8.14 -6.41 5.93
N THR A 131 9.34 -7.02 5.91
CA THR A 131 10.44 -6.64 6.81
C THR A 131 10.78 -5.14 6.69
N HIS A 132 10.83 -4.60 5.47
CA HIS A 132 11.11 -3.17 5.30
C HIS A 132 10.00 -2.28 5.88
N LEU A 133 8.73 -2.65 5.72
CA LEU A 133 7.61 -1.90 6.30
C LEU A 133 7.72 -1.88 7.83
N GLU A 134 7.93 -3.04 8.44
CA GLU A 134 8.07 -3.22 9.89
C GLU A 134 9.27 -2.43 10.47
N ASP A 135 10.41 -2.45 9.79
CA ASP A 135 11.63 -1.77 10.22
C ASP A 135 11.61 -0.25 9.96
N SER A 136 10.74 0.24 9.07
CA SER A 136 10.77 1.63 8.58
C SER A 136 10.40 2.69 9.62
N GLY A 137 9.58 2.32 10.61
CA GLY A 137 8.98 3.21 11.60
C GLY A 137 7.93 4.20 11.06
N VAL A 138 7.63 4.19 9.76
CA VAL A 138 6.67 5.11 9.11
C VAL A 138 5.53 4.39 8.41
N PHE A 139 5.68 3.11 8.10
CA PHE A 139 4.54 2.27 7.73
C PHE A 139 3.89 1.72 9.00
N ILE A 140 2.61 2.05 9.21
CA ILE A 140 1.85 1.69 10.42
C ILE A 140 1.08 0.36 10.29
N GLY A 141 1.23 -0.32 9.16
CA GLY A 141 0.61 -1.60 8.90
C GLY A 141 0.52 -1.92 7.41
N TRP A 142 0.02 -3.13 7.14
CA TRP A 142 -0.15 -3.65 5.80
C TRP A 142 -1.32 -4.64 5.74
N THR A 143 -1.91 -4.83 4.56
CA THR A 143 -2.90 -5.88 4.30
C THR A 143 -2.59 -6.58 2.99
N TYR A 144 -2.51 -7.91 3.02
CA TYR A 144 -2.25 -8.72 1.84
C TYR A 144 -3.49 -8.86 0.96
N TRP A 145 -3.31 -8.75 -0.35
CA TRP A 145 -4.34 -9.01 -1.35
C TRP A 145 -4.19 -10.43 -1.90
N SER A 146 -5.10 -11.39 -1.64
CA SER A 146 -6.35 -11.23 -0.89
C SER A 146 -6.88 -12.56 -0.30
N ALA A 147 -7.78 -12.46 0.68
CA ALA A 147 -8.62 -13.55 1.16
C ALA A 147 -10.09 -13.26 0.81
N GLY A 148 -10.97 -14.24 0.97
CA GLY A 148 -12.40 -14.15 0.71
C GLY A 148 -12.97 -15.41 0.04
N PRO A 149 -14.23 -15.79 0.32
CA PRO A 149 -14.77 -17.09 -0.06
C PRO A 149 -15.12 -17.22 -1.55
N LEU A 150 -14.88 -16.18 -2.37
CA LEU A 150 -15.35 -16.07 -3.75
C LEU A 150 -14.21 -15.91 -4.78
N TRP A 151 -12.98 -16.23 -4.39
CA TRP A 151 -11.80 -16.05 -5.26
C TRP A 151 -11.58 -17.17 -6.28
N GLY A 152 -12.08 -18.39 -6.02
CA GLY A 152 -11.84 -19.54 -6.89
C GLY A 152 -10.35 -19.77 -7.12
N GLU A 153 -9.94 -19.93 -8.38
CA GLU A 153 -8.55 -20.16 -8.79
C GLU A 153 -7.71 -18.87 -8.90
N TYR A 154 -8.15 -17.77 -8.27
CA TYR A 154 -7.38 -16.52 -8.32
C TYR A 154 -6.00 -16.71 -7.70
N PHE A 155 -4.96 -16.45 -8.48
CA PHE A 155 -3.60 -16.84 -8.16
C PHE A 155 -3.04 -16.20 -6.89
N LEU A 156 -3.59 -15.08 -6.39
CA LEU A 156 -3.19 -14.43 -5.14
C LEU A 156 -4.06 -14.82 -3.93
N SER A 157 -5.02 -15.74 -4.08
CA SER A 157 -5.92 -16.03 -2.98
C SER A 157 -5.24 -16.83 -1.87
N VAL A 158 -5.24 -16.26 -0.67
CA VAL A 158 -4.82 -16.91 0.59
C VAL A 158 -6.03 -17.38 1.41
N GLU A 159 -7.22 -17.50 0.81
CA GLU A 159 -8.43 -17.95 1.51
C GLU A 159 -8.23 -19.34 2.14
N PRO A 160 -8.41 -19.50 3.46
CA PRO A 160 -8.08 -20.74 4.15
C PRO A 160 -8.71 -21.99 3.53
N GLY A 161 -7.88 -22.98 3.20
CA GLY A 161 -8.29 -24.30 2.72
C GLY A 161 -8.76 -24.36 1.26
N VAL A 162 -8.94 -23.22 0.58
CA VAL A 162 -9.44 -23.19 -0.81
C VAL A 162 -8.65 -22.27 -1.74
N GLY A 163 -7.99 -21.23 -1.23
CA GLY A 163 -7.19 -20.31 -2.06
C GLY A 163 -5.92 -21.00 -2.59
N PRO A 164 -5.50 -20.75 -3.84
CA PRO A 164 -4.30 -21.36 -4.42
C PRO A 164 -3.01 -21.11 -3.62
N GLN A 165 -2.93 -20.03 -2.83
CA GLN A 165 -1.79 -19.72 -1.97
C GLN A 165 -2.05 -19.95 -0.47
N SER A 166 -3.19 -20.57 -0.11
CA SER A 166 -3.57 -20.80 1.29
C SER A 166 -2.60 -21.71 2.06
N SER A 167 -1.89 -22.60 1.36
CA SER A 167 -0.88 -23.50 1.93
C SER A 167 0.56 -23.12 1.57
N SER A 168 0.78 -21.93 1.00
CA SER A 168 2.12 -21.42 0.64
C SER A 168 2.33 -20.02 1.19
N THR A 169 1.92 -18.96 0.49
CA THR A 169 2.15 -17.56 0.90
C THR A 169 1.65 -17.26 2.32
N TRP A 170 0.51 -17.82 2.73
CA TRP A 170 0.04 -17.65 4.10
C TRP A 170 1.04 -18.21 5.15
N PRO A 171 1.25 -19.53 5.26
CA PRO A 171 2.13 -20.08 6.30
C PRO A 171 3.63 -19.81 6.08
N GLU A 172 4.08 -19.63 4.84
CA GLU A 172 5.51 -19.45 4.54
C GLU A 172 5.96 -18.00 4.69
N ILE A 173 5.07 -17.03 4.48
CA ILE A 173 5.42 -15.60 4.42
C ILE A 173 4.60 -14.77 5.41
N LEU A 174 3.27 -14.79 5.33
CA LEU A 174 2.43 -13.86 6.12
C LEU A 174 2.39 -14.23 7.62
N GLU A 175 2.22 -15.51 7.94
CA GLU A 175 2.13 -15.99 9.33
C GLU A 175 3.40 -15.69 10.15
N PRO A 176 4.63 -15.86 9.63
CA PRO A 176 5.85 -15.45 10.34
C PRO A 176 5.88 -13.96 10.76
N HIS A 177 5.25 -13.07 9.99
CA HIS A 177 5.19 -11.64 10.30
C HIS A 177 4.05 -11.27 11.28
N TYR A 178 3.07 -12.16 11.50
CA TYR A 178 2.01 -11.94 12.49
C TYR A 178 2.55 -11.88 13.94
N GLU A 179 3.65 -12.56 14.25
CA GLU A 179 4.21 -12.55 15.61
C GLU A 179 4.86 -11.20 16.00
N TRP A 180 5.07 -10.29 15.04
CA TRP A 180 5.49 -8.91 15.30
C TRP A 180 4.41 -8.11 16.05
N GLU A 181 3.13 -8.29 15.73
CA GLU A 181 2.03 -7.56 16.40
C GLU A 181 1.95 -7.88 17.90
N LYS A 182 2.36 -9.09 18.32
CA LYS A 182 2.33 -9.52 19.73
C LYS A 182 3.42 -8.89 20.59
N GLN A 183 4.42 -8.22 20.02
CA GLN A 183 5.49 -7.54 20.77
C GLN A 183 5.26 -6.03 20.92
N ALA A 184 4.26 -5.47 20.22
CA ALA A 184 3.92 -4.05 20.26
C ALA A 184 2.82 -3.69 21.28
N GLU A 185 2.23 -4.68 21.96
CA GLU A 185 1.32 -4.53 23.12
C GLU A 185 2.08 -4.59 24.45
#